data_AF-A0A2G9T5E2-F1
#
_entry.id   AF-A0A2G9T5E2-F1
#
_cell.length_a   1.000
_cell.length_b   1.000
_cell.length_c   1.000
_cell.angle_alpha   90.00
_cell.angle_beta   90.00
_cell.angle_gamma   90.00
#
_symmetry.space_group_name_H-M   'P 1'
#
loop_
_entity.id
_entity.type
_entity.pdbx_description
1 polymer ?
#
loop_
_entity_poly.entity_id
_entity_poly.type
_entity_poly.pdbx_seq_one_letter_code
_entity_poly.pdbx_strand_id
1 'polypeptide(L)'
;MTPLENASAGSLAAIFAACVLCPTELVKCRLQAAREVGIRCTPTSVCRDMWKERGFRGFFIGMTPTLAREVPGYFCFFGAYETSRYLLTKEGQSKDEI
;
A
#
# COMPACT_ATOMS: atom_id res chain seq x y z
N MET A 1 24.17 2.66 11.64
CA MET A 1 23.16 1.59 11.68
C MET A 1 23.35 0.71 10.47
N THR A 2 23.35 -0.61 10.62
CA THR A 2 23.62 -1.49 9.48
C THR A 2 22.52 -1.34 8.43
N PRO A 3 22.84 -1.44 7.13
CA PRO A 3 21.82 -1.33 6.06
C PRO A 3 20.68 -2.34 6.23
N LEU A 4 20.95 -3.48 6.87
CA LEU A 4 19.94 -4.50 7.21
C LEU A 4 18.98 -4.04 8.31
N GLU A 5 19.44 -3.31 9.33
CA GLU A 5 18.59 -2.71 10.37
C GLU A 5 17.69 -1.60 9.80
N ASN A 6 18.24 -0.75 8.93
CA ASN A 6 17.43 0.30 8.30
C ASN A 6 16.39 -0.30 7.34
N ALA A 7 16.76 -1.35 6.60
CA ALA A 7 15.84 -2.06 5.73
C ALA A 7 14.72 -2.78 6.52
N SER A 8 15.03 -3.40 7.66
CA SER A 8 14.04 -4.07 8.49
C SER A 8 13.10 -3.07 9.18
N ALA A 9 13.63 -1.96 9.70
CA ALA A 9 12.84 -0.88 10.28
C ALA A 9 11.92 -0.22 9.24
N GLY A 10 12.43 0.05 8.03
CA GLY A 10 11.65 0.58 6.91
C GLY A 10 10.55 -0.39 6.46
N SER A 11 10.84 -1.69 6.40
CA SER A 11 9.85 -2.72 6.04
C SER A 11 8.73 -2.82 7.08
N LEU A 12 9.07 -2.80 8.37
CA LEU A 12 8.08 -2.80 9.47
C LEU A 12 7.20 -1.55 9.44
N ALA A 13 7.81 -0.38 9.21
CA ALA A 13 7.08 0.87 9.06
C ALA A 13 6.14 0.83 7.84
N ALA A 14 6.58 0.27 6.72
CA ALA A 14 5.77 0.12 5.52
C ALA A 14 4.58 -0.83 5.73
N ILE A 15 4.77 -1.94 6.46
CA ILE A 15 3.66 -2.85 6.83
C ILE A 15 2.64 -2.13 7.70
N PHE A 16 3.10 -1.37 8.69
CA PHE A 16 2.20 -0.62 9.57
C PHE A 16 1.43 0.47 8.81
N ALA A 17 2.12 1.20 7.93
CA ALA A 17 1.48 2.17 7.04
C ALA A 17 0.45 1.48 6.14
N ALA A 18 0.80 0.37 5.49
CA ALA A 18 -0.12 -0.39 4.65
C ALA A 18 -1.36 -0.84 5.43
N CYS A 19 -1.23 -1.31 6.66
CA CYS A 19 -2.38 -1.68 7.51
C CYS A 19 -3.36 -0.51 7.75
N VAL A 20 -2.87 0.73 7.83
CA VAL A 20 -3.69 1.94 8.04
C VAL A 20 -4.24 2.47 6.72
N LEU A 21 -3.44 2.46 5.65
CA LEU A 21 -3.86 2.92 4.33
C LEU A 21 -4.86 1.97 3.67
N CYS A 22 -4.70 0.66 3.84
CA CYS A 22 -5.51 -0.34 3.14
C CYS A 22 -7.04 -0.21 3.38
N PRO A 23 -7.56 -0.02 4.61
CA PRO A 23 -9.00 0.21 4.79
C PRO A 23 -9.48 1.48 4.08
N THR A 24 -8.64 2.52 4.02
CA THR A 24 -8.97 3.77 3.33
C THR A 24 -9.01 3.59 1.82
N GLU A 25 -8.05 2.85 1.25
CA GLU A 25 -8.00 2.53 -0.17
C GLU A 25 -9.14 1.59 -0.59
N LEU A 26 -9.50 0.62 0.26
CA LEU A 26 -10.62 -0.29 0.01
C LEU A 26 -11.96 0.48 -0.05
N VAL A 27 -12.20 1.42 0.87
CA VAL A 27 -13.40 2.26 0.85
C VAL A 27 -13.45 3.13 -0.42
N LYS A 28 -12.32 3.70 -0.83
CA LYS A 28 -12.22 4.48 -2.08
C LYS A 28 -12.51 3.61 -3.31
N CYS A 29 -11.92 2.42 -3.41
CA CYS A 29 -12.15 1.51 -4.54
C CYS A 29 -13.61 1.07 -4.62
N ARG A 30 -14.24 0.72 -3.49
CA ARG A 30 -15.68 0.38 -3.47
C ARG A 30 -16.56 1.55 -3.86
N LEU A 31 -16.22 2.77 -3.45
CA LEU A 31 -16.94 3.97 -3.85
C LEU A 31 -16.82 4.24 -5.36
N GLN A 32 -15.62 4.05 -5.92
CA GLN A 32 -15.38 4.17 -7.37
C GLN A 32 -16.14 3.11 -8.16
N ALA A 33 -16.08 1.84 -7.73
CA ALA A 33 -16.81 0.74 -8.35
C ALA A 33 -18.33 0.97 -8.30
N ALA A 34 -18.87 1.41 -7.15
CA ALA A 34 -20.29 1.74 -7.02
C ALA A 34 -20.71 2.87 -7.96
N ARG A 35 -19.87 3.90 -8.11
CA ARG A 35 -20.11 5.01 -9.05
C ARG A 35 -20.15 4.53 -10.50
N GLU A 36 -19.28 3.59 -10.87
CA GLU A 36 -19.20 3.03 -12.22
C GLU A 36 -20.46 2.24 -12.59
N VAL A 37 -21.04 1.49 -11.64
CA VAL A 37 -22.32 0.79 -11.83
C VAL A 37 -23.55 1.68 -11.61
N GLY A 38 -23.37 3.01 -11.45
CA GLY A 38 -24.45 3.97 -11.29
C GLY A 38 -25.11 3.99 -9.90
N ILE A 39 -24.55 3.30 -8.91
CA ILE A 39 -25.05 3.30 -7.53
C ILE A 39 -24.46 4.50 -6.78
N ARG A 40 -25.34 5.39 -6.29
CA ARG A 40 -24.93 6.48 -5.40
C ARG A 40 -24.72 5.96 -3.98
N CYS A 41 -23.47 5.71 -3.64
CA CYS A 41 -23.05 5.41 -2.28
C CYS A 41 -22.34 6.61 -1.65
N THR A 42 -22.46 6.77 -0.34
CA THR A 42 -21.61 7.67 0.46
C THR A 42 -20.50 6.87 1.15
N PRO A 43 -19.34 7.48 1.47
CA PRO A 43 -18.28 6.80 2.22
C PRO A 43 -18.79 6.18 3.53
N THR A 44 -19.71 6.88 4.21
CA THR A 44 -20.33 6.40 5.45
C THR A 44 -21.26 5.21 5.25
N SER A 45 -21.98 5.13 4.12
CA SER A 45 -22.79 3.96 3.77
C SER A 45 -21.91 2.73 3.49
N VAL A 46 -20.82 2.91 2.74
CA VAL A 46 -19.87 1.82 2.42
C VAL A 46 -19.22 1.29 3.71
N CYS A 47 -18.75 2.16 4.61
CA CYS A 47 -18.21 1.75 5.90
C CYS A 47 -19.24 1.02 6.76
N ARG A 48 -20.49 1.48 6.78
CA ARG A 48 -21.59 0.85 7.53
C ARG A 48 -21.92 -0.53 6.98
N ASP A 49 -21.96 -0.68 5.67
CA ASP A 49 -22.24 -1.95 5.01
C ASP A 49 -21.11 -2.95 5.26
N MET A 50 -19.85 -2.53 5.13
CA MET A 50 -18.69 -3.36 5.47
C MET A 50 -18.71 -3.84 6.93
N TRP A 51 -19.10 -2.96 7.86
CA TRP A 51 -19.24 -3.30 9.27
C TRP A 51 -20.38 -4.29 9.52
N LYS A 52 -21.52 -4.14 8.84
CA LYS A 52 -22.66 -5.06 8.96
C LYS A 52 -22.41 -6.43 8.33
N GLU A 53 -21.68 -6.47 7.22
CA GLU A 53 -21.44 -7.70 6.46
C GLU A 53 -20.53 -8.65 7.25
N ARG A 54 -19.40 -8.14 7.75
CA ARG A 54 -18.32 -8.97 8.34
C ARG A 54 -17.56 -8.29 9.49
N GLY A 55 -18.05 -7.16 10.00
CA GLY A 55 -17.39 -6.41 11.07
C GLY A 55 -16.01 -5.91 10.67
N PHE A 56 -15.08 -5.89 11.62
CA PHE A 56 -13.70 -5.43 11.40
C PHE A 56 -12.95 -6.20 10.31
N ARG A 57 -13.22 -7.50 10.16
CA ARG A 57 -12.62 -8.33 9.09
C ARG A 57 -13.13 -7.95 7.70
N GLY A 58 -14.29 -7.31 7.59
CA GLY A 58 -14.83 -6.79 6.34
C GLY A 58 -13.94 -5.74 5.69
N PHE A 59 -13.18 -4.98 6.49
CA PHE A 59 -12.23 -3.96 6.02
C PHE A 59 -10.96 -4.53 5.39
N PHE A 60 -10.73 -5.84 5.51
CA PHE A 60 -9.59 -6.53 4.94
C PHE A 60 -10.00 -7.54 3.86
N ILE A 61 -11.31 -7.71 3.60
CA ILE A 61 -11.83 -8.61 2.58
C ILE A 61 -11.79 -7.91 1.22
N GLY A 62 -10.89 -8.40 0.36
CA GLY A 62 -10.48 -7.73 -0.87
C GLY A 62 -9.04 -7.21 -0.82
N MET A 63 -8.42 -7.17 0.38
CA MET A 63 -7.01 -6.78 0.50
C MET A 63 -6.08 -7.77 -0.21
N THR A 64 -6.38 -9.07 -0.18
CA THR A 64 -5.57 -10.08 -0.88
C THR A 64 -5.47 -9.84 -2.41
N PRO A 65 -6.57 -9.69 -3.17
CA PRO A 65 -6.46 -9.37 -4.59
C PRO A 65 -5.88 -7.97 -4.85
N THR A 66 -6.14 -6.98 -4.00
CA THR A 66 -5.53 -5.63 -4.13
C THR A 66 -4.02 -5.69 -3.93
N LEU A 67 -3.54 -6.34 -2.88
CA LEU A 67 -2.12 -6.58 -2.63
C LEU A 67 -1.51 -7.43 -3.74
N ALA A 68 -2.21 -8.45 -4.23
CA ALA A 68 -1.70 -9.26 -5.35
C ALA A 68 -1.50 -8.43 -6.63
N ARG A 69 -2.28 -7.35 -6.82
CA ARG A 69 -2.10 -6.41 -7.94
C ARG A 69 -1.00 -5.37 -7.67
N GLU A 70 -0.91 -4.87 -6.44
CA GLU A 70 -0.02 -3.76 -6.09
C GLU A 70 1.39 -4.19 -5.70
N VAL A 71 1.55 -5.35 -5.07
CA VAL A 71 2.86 -5.91 -4.69
C VAL A 71 3.79 -6.05 -5.90
N PRO A 72 3.36 -6.58 -7.07
CA PRO A 72 4.21 -6.61 -8.26
C PRO A 72 4.59 -5.20 -8.76
N GLY A 73 3.66 -4.24 -8.69
CA GLY A 73 3.90 -2.86 -9.08
C GLY A 73 4.94 -2.17 -8.19
N TYR A 74 4.79 -2.30 -6.87
CA TYR A 74 5.75 -1.80 -5.90
C TYR A 74 7.09 -2.52 -5.98
N PHE A 75 7.10 -3.83 -6.21
CA PHE A 75 8.33 -4.60 -6.42
C PHE A 75 9.11 -4.11 -7.64
N CYS A 76 8.44 -3.89 -8.77
CA CYS A 76 9.07 -3.34 -9.97
C CYS A 76 9.55 -1.90 -9.75
N PHE A 77 8.75 -1.06 -9.09
CA PHE A 77 9.13 0.33 -8.83
C PHE A 77 10.34 0.43 -7.89
N PHE A 78 10.31 -0.27 -6.75
CA PHE A 78 11.44 -0.31 -5.83
C PHE A 78 12.66 -1.01 -6.45
N GLY A 79 12.46 -2.08 -7.21
CA GLY A 79 13.54 -2.75 -7.94
C GLY A 79 14.21 -1.82 -8.95
N ALA A 80 13.43 -1.05 -9.72
CA ALA A 80 13.94 -0.04 -10.64
C ALA A 80 14.62 1.13 -9.92
N TYR A 81 14.07 1.57 -8.78
CA TYR A 81 14.63 2.63 -7.95
C TYR A 81 15.98 2.21 -7.37
N GLU A 82 16.07 1.05 -6.74
CA GLU A 82 17.30 0.50 -6.16
C GLU A 82 18.36 0.25 -7.26
N THR A 83 17.94 -0.28 -8.42
CA THR A 83 18.85 -0.49 -9.57
C THR A 83 19.37 0.84 -10.10
N SER A 84 18.50 1.84 -10.24
CA SER A 84 18.91 3.18 -10.69
C SER A 84 19.85 3.84 -9.69
N ARG A 85 19.56 3.71 -8.39
CA ARG A 85 20.42 4.20 -7.30
C ARG A 85 21.79 3.53 -7.35
N TYR A 86 21.84 2.21 -7.52
CA TYR A 86 23.08 1.45 -7.65
C TYR A 86 23.90 1.87 -8.88
N LEU A 87 23.25 2.05 -10.04
CA LEU A 87 23.91 2.46 -11.28
C LEU A 87 24.36 3.92 -11.28
N LEU A 88 23.63 4.82 -10.60
CA LEU A 88 23.93 6.24 -10.51
C LEU A 88 24.84 6.59 -9.32
N THR A 89 25.06 5.67 -8.38
CA THR A 89 26.11 5.82 -7.37
C THR A 89 27.47 5.71 -8.05
N LYS A 90 28.09 6.87 -8.28
CA LYS A 90 29.51 6.96 -8.63
C LYS A 90 30.37 6.36 -7.51
N GLU A 91 31.45 5.68 -7.89
CA GLU A 91 32.49 5.23 -6.97
C GLU A 91 32.97 6.42 -6.11
N GLY A 92 32.60 6.44 -4.83
CA GLY A 92 33.20 7.33 -3.83
C GLY A 92 32.33 8.34 -3.07
N GLN A 93 30.98 8.34 -3.15
CA GLN A 93 30.17 9.20 -2.25
C GLN A 93 29.32 8.44 -1.24
N SER A 94 29.41 8.90 0.02
CA SER A 94 28.78 8.33 1.22
C SER A 94 27.26 8.43 1.20
N LYS A 95 26.62 7.48 1.87
CA LYS A 95 25.18 7.18 1.89
C LYS A 95 24.31 8.19 2.67
N ASP A 96 24.84 9.36 3.06
CA ASP A 96 24.19 10.26 4.03
C ASP A 96 23.60 11.55 3.43
N GLU A 97 23.55 11.70 2.10
CA GLU A 97 23.04 12.93 1.44
C GLU A 97 21.87 12.70 0.46
N ILE A 98 20.97 11.76 0.77
CA ILE A 98 19.63 11.70 0.13
C ILE A 98 18.55 11.66 1.21
#